data_AF-A0AA43CSE9-F1
#
_entry.id   AF-A0AA43CSE9-F1
#
_cell.length_a   1.000
_cell.length_b   1.000
_cell.length_c   1.000
_cell.angle_alpha   90.00
_cell.angle_beta   90.00
_cell.angle_gamma   90.00
#
_symmetry.space_group_name_H-M   'P 1'
#
loop_
_entity.id
_entity.type
_entity.pdbx_description
1 polymer ?
#
loop_
_entity_poly.entity_id
_entity_poly.type
_entity_poly.pdbx_seq_one_letter_code
_entity_poly.pdbx_strand_id
1 'polypeptide(L)'
;MMADDRDPILQELFTEPAQELAGDAFVDGVMFRTRRRIHWLLASLAVLAIVLVFSLWLMSAPALQFINLLTEALTTQLFDVGDGWMAWILLPVNSVAGLLVIVAKIARMTWKRIFGLHTLF
;
A
#
# COMPACT_ATOMS: atom_id res chain seq x y z
N MET A 1 -73.26 -18.08 16.36
CA MET A 1 -72.86 -18.46 15.00
C MET A 1 -72.75 -17.18 14.19
N MET A 2 -71.56 -16.57 14.14
CA MET A 2 -71.26 -15.52 13.18
C MET A 2 -70.60 -16.23 12.00
N ALA A 3 -71.35 -16.39 10.91
CA ALA A 3 -70.78 -16.85 9.66
C ALA A 3 -69.84 -15.76 9.18
N ASP A 4 -68.57 -16.12 9.18
CA ASP A 4 -67.40 -15.39 8.71
C ASP A 4 -67.54 -15.22 7.19
N ASP A 5 -68.38 -14.27 6.75
CA ASP A 5 -68.53 -13.89 5.34
C ASP A 5 -67.32 -13.03 4.97
N ARG A 6 -66.14 -13.67 4.96
CA ARG A 6 -64.90 -13.03 4.51
C ARG A 6 -64.84 -13.16 3.00
N ASP A 7 -65.11 -12.07 2.31
CA ASP A 7 -64.96 -12.00 0.86
C ASP A 7 -63.54 -12.43 0.46
N PRO A 8 -63.40 -13.55 -0.29
CA PRO A 8 -62.09 -14.11 -0.62
C PRO A 8 -61.27 -13.14 -1.48
N ILE A 9 -61.95 -12.32 -2.29
CA ILE A 9 -61.34 -11.30 -3.16
C ILE A 9 -60.71 -10.18 -2.34
N LEU A 10 -61.36 -9.73 -1.25
CA LEU A 10 -60.78 -8.73 -0.36
C LEU A 10 -59.56 -9.29 0.39
N GLN A 11 -59.61 -10.55 0.79
CA GLN A 11 -58.48 -11.21 1.43
C GLN A 11 -57.26 -11.33 0.50
N GLU A 12 -57.48 -11.65 -0.76
CA GLU A 12 -56.43 -11.70 -1.79
C GLU A 12 -55.81 -10.31 -2.01
N LEU A 13 -56.65 -9.27 -2.13
CA LEU A 13 -56.24 -7.87 -2.27
C LEU A 13 -55.50 -7.29 -1.07
N PHE A 14 -55.66 -7.85 0.13
CA PHE A 14 -54.86 -7.45 1.31
C PHE A 14 -53.61 -8.34 1.49
N THR A 15 -53.57 -9.52 0.87
CA THR A 15 -52.44 -10.45 0.96
C THR A 15 -51.28 -10.00 0.06
N GLU A 16 -51.59 -9.56 -1.16
CA GLU A 16 -50.61 -9.07 -2.14
C GLU A 16 -49.83 -7.82 -1.67
N PRO A 17 -50.47 -6.71 -1.23
CA PRO A 17 -49.78 -5.54 -0.71
C PRO A 17 -49.12 -5.80 0.64
N ALA A 18 -49.64 -6.71 1.47
CA ALA A 18 -48.95 -7.11 2.70
C ALA A 18 -47.62 -7.82 2.41
N GLN A 19 -47.54 -8.57 1.31
CA GLN A 19 -46.33 -9.26 0.86
C GLN A 19 -45.32 -8.29 0.23
N GLU A 20 -45.79 -7.28 -0.52
CA GLU A 20 -44.96 -6.21 -1.07
C GLU A 20 -44.39 -5.30 0.03
N LEU A 21 -45.22 -4.89 1.01
CA LEU A 21 -44.79 -4.14 2.21
C LEU A 21 -43.80 -4.94 3.07
N ALA A 22 -43.97 -6.25 3.19
CA ALA A 22 -43.01 -7.12 3.87
C ALA A 22 -41.69 -7.25 3.10
N GLY A 23 -41.75 -7.27 1.76
CA GLY A 23 -40.59 -7.24 0.87
C GLY A 23 -39.80 -5.94 1.02
N ASP A 24 -40.46 -4.79 0.97
CA ASP A 24 -39.83 -3.48 1.14
C ASP A 24 -39.24 -3.30 2.55
N ALA A 25 -39.95 -3.70 3.60
CA ALA A 25 -39.42 -3.65 4.97
C ALA A 25 -38.20 -4.58 5.16
N PHE A 26 -38.17 -5.72 4.47
CA PHE A 26 -37.01 -6.61 4.44
C PHE A 26 -35.84 -5.98 3.69
N VAL A 27 -36.08 -5.40 2.50
CA VAL A 27 -35.07 -4.71 1.69
C VAL A 27 -34.48 -3.52 2.46
N ASP A 28 -35.31 -2.70 3.09
CA ASP A 28 -34.86 -1.59 3.94
C ASP A 28 -34.07 -2.10 5.15
N GLY A 29 -34.50 -3.20 5.79
CA GLY A 29 -33.76 -3.85 6.87
C GLY A 29 -32.37 -4.34 6.44
N VAL A 30 -32.25 -4.96 5.27
CA VAL A 30 -30.98 -5.45 4.71
C VAL A 30 -30.10 -4.27 4.26
N MET A 31 -30.68 -3.25 3.61
CA MET A 31 -29.98 -2.05 3.18
C MET A 31 -29.48 -1.22 4.36
N PHE A 32 -30.26 -1.08 5.44
CA PHE A 32 -29.84 -0.39 6.66
C PHE A 32 -28.67 -1.12 7.33
N ARG A 33 -28.72 -2.45 7.39
CA ARG A 33 -27.66 -3.28 7.98
C ARG A 33 -26.38 -3.26 7.14
N THR A 34 -26.51 -3.17 5.82
CA THR A 34 -25.39 -3.10 4.86
C THR A 34 -24.75 -1.72 4.84
N ARG A 35 -25.54 -0.64 4.82
CA ARG A 35 -25.05 0.75 4.90
C ARG A 35 -24.24 0.98 6.17
N ARG A 36 -24.72 0.49 7.32
CA ARG A 36 -23.97 0.63 8.58
C ARG A 36 -22.60 -0.04 8.50
N ARG A 37 -22.49 -1.25 7.95
CA ARG A 37 -21.19 -1.93 7.75
C ARG A 37 -20.29 -1.19 6.76
N ILE A 38 -20.82 -0.71 5.64
CA ILE A 38 -20.05 0.04 4.65
C ILE A 38 -19.52 1.34 5.26
N HIS A 39 -20.32 2.07 6.05
CA HIS A 39 -19.85 3.27 6.74
C HIS A 39 -18.75 2.98 7.77
N TRP A 40 -18.84 1.87 8.51
CA TRP A 40 -17.76 1.45 9.42
C TRP A 40 -16.48 1.06 8.68
N LEU A 41 -16.59 0.40 7.52
CA LEU A 41 -15.44 0.06 6.68
C LEU A 41 -14.80 1.29 6.03
N LEU A 42 -15.61 2.25 5.57
CA LEU A 42 -15.11 3.52 5.03
C LEU A 42 -14.46 4.36 6.13
N ALA A 43 -15.03 4.38 7.33
CA ALA A 43 -14.45 5.07 8.47
C ALA A 43 -13.12 4.42 8.89
N SER A 44 -13.04 3.09 8.96
CA SER A 44 -11.79 2.41 9.29
C SER A 44 -10.72 2.62 8.22
N LEU A 45 -11.10 2.61 6.93
CA LEU A 45 -10.20 2.91 5.84
C LEU A 45 -9.71 4.36 5.86
N ALA A 46 -10.60 5.32 6.16
CA ALA A 46 -10.24 6.73 6.29
C ALA A 46 -9.27 6.94 7.46
N VAL A 47 -9.52 6.31 8.62
CA VAL A 47 -8.62 6.34 9.76
C VAL A 47 -7.27 5.72 9.41
N LEU A 48 -7.25 4.57 8.73
CA LEU A 48 -6.01 3.93 8.28
C LEU A 48 -5.22 4.84 7.35
N ALA A 49 -5.88 5.47 6.37
CA ALA A 49 -5.24 6.39 5.44
C ALA A 49 -4.64 7.60 6.16
N ILE A 50 -5.37 8.19 7.12
CA ILE A 50 -4.88 9.29 7.95
C ILE A 50 -3.66 8.87 8.76
N VAL A 51 -3.70 7.72 9.42
CA VAL A 51 -2.58 7.19 10.21
C VAL A 51 -1.36 6.96 9.32
N LEU A 52 -1.56 6.43 8.11
CA LEU A 52 -0.49 6.13 7.17
C LEU A 52 0.17 7.42 6.64
N VAL A 53 -0.63 8.42 6.27
CA VAL A 53 -0.14 9.75 5.88
C VAL A 53 0.59 10.43 7.03
N PHE A 54 0.03 10.38 8.24
CA PHE A 54 0.64 10.98 9.42
C PHE A 54 1.98 10.28 9.78
N SER A 55 2.02 8.96 9.67
CA SER A 55 3.25 8.17 9.87
C SER A 55 4.33 8.51 8.85
N LEU A 56 3.96 8.61 7.56
CA LEU A 56 4.86 9.07 6.50
C LEU A 56 5.38 10.49 6.76
N TRP A 57 4.50 11.39 7.18
CA TRP A 57 4.88 12.76 7.50
C TRP A 57 5.84 12.83 8.69
N LEU A 58 5.57 12.07 9.75
CA LEU A 58 6.46 11.98 10.92
C LEU A 58 7.83 11.38 10.55
N MET A 59 7.86 10.37 9.69
CA MET A 59 9.09 9.76 9.21
C MET A 59 9.83 10.60 8.15
N SER A 60 9.20 11.62 7.56
CA SER A 60 9.82 12.40 6.48
C SER A 60 11.09 13.14 6.94
N ALA A 61 11.06 13.74 8.13
CA ALA A 61 12.20 14.44 8.71
C ALA A 61 13.39 13.51 9.03
N PRO A 62 13.24 12.40 9.78
CA PRO A 62 14.34 11.48 10.02
C PRO A 62 14.81 10.78 8.73
N ALA A 63 13.91 10.51 7.77
CA ALA A 63 14.30 9.96 6.48
C ALA A 63 15.23 10.92 5.70
N LEU A 64 14.92 12.22 5.69
CA LEU A 64 15.77 13.23 5.06
C LEU A 64 17.13 13.33 5.75
N GLN A 65 17.17 13.32 7.08
CA GLN A 65 18.44 13.31 7.83
C GLN A 65 19.28 12.08 7.50
N PHE A 66 18.66 10.91 7.43
CA PHE A 66 19.35 9.68 7.08
C PHE A 66 19.88 9.70 5.64
N ILE A 67 19.11 10.22 4.68
CA ILE A 67 19.54 10.41 3.29
C ILE A 67 20.73 11.36 3.21
N ASN A 68 20.70 12.47 3.96
CA ASN A 68 21.81 13.43 3.98
C ASN A 68 23.08 12.80 4.55
N LEU A 69 22.98 12.09 5.68
CA LEU A 69 24.12 11.37 6.28
C LEU A 69 24.67 10.28 5.34
N LEU A 70 23.79 9.53 4.68
CA LEU A 70 24.19 8.55 3.69
C LEU A 70 24.89 9.21 2.51
N THR A 71 24.38 10.34 2.03
CA THR A 71 24.96 11.06 0.90
C THR A 71 26.32 11.61 1.27
N GLU A 72 26.46 12.22 2.44
CA GLU A 72 27.74 12.70 2.97
C GLU A 72 28.76 11.56 3.10
N ALA A 73 28.36 10.43 3.68
CA ALA A 73 29.22 9.25 3.77
C ALA A 73 29.61 8.71 2.39
N LEU A 74 28.70 8.73 1.42
CA LEU A 74 28.90 8.24 0.06
C LEU A 74 29.79 9.15 -0.79
N THR A 75 29.69 10.47 -0.62
CA THR A 75 30.49 11.47 -1.34
C THR A 75 31.83 11.75 -0.68
N THR A 76 32.04 11.26 0.54
CA THR A 76 33.33 11.34 1.23
C THR A 76 34.42 10.73 0.35
N GLN A 77 35.48 11.52 0.13
CA GLN A 77 36.63 11.09 -0.65
C GLN A 77 37.51 10.13 0.15
N LEU A 78 37.98 9.05 -0.47
CA LEU A 78 38.81 8.05 0.21
C LEU A 78 40.27 8.53 0.36
N PHE A 79 40.76 9.25 -0.64
CA PHE A 79 42.12 9.78 -0.69
C PHE A 79 42.07 11.25 -1.08
N ASP A 80 42.92 12.07 -0.47
CA ASP A 80 43.14 13.44 -0.90
C ASP A 80 44.01 13.42 -2.16
N VAL A 81 43.36 13.43 -3.32
CA VAL A 81 44.03 13.44 -4.61
C VAL A 81 44.12 14.90 -5.04
N GLY A 82 45.20 15.58 -4.65
CA GLY A 82 45.42 17.01 -4.95
C GLY A 82 45.39 17.35 -6.44
N ASP A 83 45.68 18.61 -6.83
CA ASP A 83 45.40 19.21 -8.16
C ASP A 83 46.13 18.62 -9.41
N GLY A 84 46.71 17.43 -9.32
CA GLY A 84 47.34 16.74 -10.45
C GLY A 84 46.34 16.14 -11.45
N TRP A 85 46.81 15.84 -12.66
CA TRP A 85 46.03 15.13 -13.68
C TRP A 85 45.49 13.77 -13.21
N MET A 86 46.14 13.13 -12.24
CA MET A 86 45.66 11.90 -11.58
C MET A 86 44.32 12.09 -10.87
N ALA A 87 44.03 13.29 -10.34
CA ALA A 87 42.75 13.58 -9.70
C ALA A 87 41.60 13.40 -10.69
N TRP A 88 41.74 13.87 -11.92
CA TRP A 88 40.71 13.76 -12.96
C TRP A 88 40.30 12.31 -13.28
N ILE A 89 41.25 11.37 -13.17
CA ILE A 89 40.99 9.95 -13.44
C ILE A 89 40.40 9.25 -12.21
N LEU A 90 40.89 9.61 -11.02
CA LEU A 90 40.49 8.94 -9.78
C LEU A 90 39.22 9.53 -9.17
N LEU A 91 38.89 10.81 -9.39
CA LEU A 91 37.70 11.49 -8.87
C LEU A 91 36.39 10.67 -8.91
N PRO A 92 36.00 10.01 -10.04
CA PRO A 92 34.75 9.23 -10.08
C PRO A 92 34.78 7.95 -9.24
N VAL A 93 35.97 7.40 -8.93
CA VAL A 93 36.16 6.17 -8.14
C VAL A 93 36.63 6.49 -6.71
N ASN A 94 37.13 7.70 -6.48
CA ASN A 94 37.65 8.21 -5.23
C ASN A 94 36.53 8.71 -4.30
N SER A 95 35.43 7.97 -4.23
CA SER A 95 34.34 8.19 -3.28
C SER A 95 33.86 6.85 -2.76
N VAL A 96 33.30 6.84 -1.55
CA VAL A 96 32.74 5.60 -0.95
C VAL A 96 31.65 5.01 -1.83
N ALA A 97 30.87 5.87 -2.51
CA ALA A 97 29.93 5.47 -3.55
C ALA A 97 30.61 4.71 -4.69
N GLY A 98 31.70 5.25 -5.25
CA GLY A 98 32.45 4.61 -6.33
C GLY A 98 32.96 3.22 -5.94
N LEU A 99 33.51 3.08 -4.74
CA LEU A 99 33.98 1.80 -4.21
C LEU A 99 32.82 0.80 -4.04
N LEU A 100 31.70 1.23 -3.46
CA LEU A 100 30.51 0.39 -3.31
C LEU A 100 29.94 -0.07 -4.66
N VAL A 101 29.90 0.80 -5.67
CA VAL A 101 29.45 0.43 -7.02
C VAL A 101 30.36 -0.64 -7.63
N ILE A 102 31.68 -0.53 -7.44
CA ILE A 102 32.64 -1.56 -7.91
C ILE A 102 32.40 -2.88 -7.18
N VAL A 103 32.30 -2.87 -5.85
CA VAL A 103 32.03 -4.08 -5.05
C VAL A 103 30.71 -4.71 -5.45
N ALA A 104 29.64 -3.93 -5.57
CA ALA A 104 28.32 -4.41 -5.99
C ALA A 104 28.35 -5.00 -7.40
N LYS A 105 29.12 -4.42 -8.32
CA LYS A 105 29.28 -4.95 -9.67
C LYS A 105 30.03 -6.28 -9.67
N ILE A 106 31.09 -6.40 -8.87
CA ILE A 106 31.85 -7.65 -8.69
C ILE A 106 30.95 -8.72 -8.03
N ALA A 107 30.20 -8.37 -6.99
CA ALA A 107 29.23 -9.24 -6.33
C ALA A 107 28.15 -9.71 -7.32
N ARG A 108 27.62 -8.81 -8.16
CA ARG A 108 26.63 -9.18 -9.19
C ARG A 108 27.23 -10.10 -10.26
N MET A 109 28.46 -9.87 -10.68
CA MET A 109 29.16 -10.71 -11.65
C MET A 109 29.45 -12.11 -11.08
N THR A 110 29.93 -12.20 -9.84
CA THR A 110 30.17 -13.47 -9.15
C THR A 110 28.87 -14.22 -8.88
N TRP A 111 27.81 -13.54 -8.43
CA TRP A 111 26.48 -14.13 -8.29
C TRP A 111 25.96 -14.69 -9.61
N LYS A 112 26.02 -13.91 -10.70
CA LYS A 112 25.64 -14.39 -12.04
C LYS A 112 26.48 -15.57 -12.49
N ARG A 113 27.77 -15.60 -12.15
CA ARG A 113 28.67 -16.69 -12.52
C ARG A 113 28.40 -17.97 -11.71
N ILE A 114 27.97 -17.87 -10.47
CA ILE A 114 27.67 -19.01 -9.59
C ILE A 114 26.25 -19.55 -9.88
N PHE A 115 25.24 -18.68 -9.90
CA PHE A 115 23.85 -19.08 -10.12
C PHE A 115 23.49 -19.27 -11.60
N GLY A 116 24.14 -18.53 -12.52
CA GLY A 116 23.96 -18.72 -13.96
C GLY A 116 24.66 -19.98 -14.50
N LEU A 117 25.58 -20.58 -13.73
CA LEU A 117 26.13 -21.91 -14.06
C LEU A 117 25.14 -23.05 -13.73
N HIS A 118 24.19 -22.81 -12.83
CA HIS A 118 23.30 -23.84 -12.29
C HIS A 118 22.06 -24.12 -13.18
N THR A 119 21.90 -23.37 -14.27
CA THR A 119 20.84 -23.55 -15.28
C THR A 119 21.33 -24.22 -16.57
N LEU A 120 22.58 -24.68 -16.61
CA LEU A 120 23.21 -25.34 -17.77
C LEU A 120 23.73 -26.76 -17.46
N PHE A 121 23.17 -27.43 -16.45
CA PHE A 121 23.30 -28.87 -16.23
C PHE A 121 21.94 -29.47 -15.94
#